data_AF-A0A699S5W9-F1
#
_entry.id   AF-A0A699S5W9-F1
#
_cell.length_a   1.000
_cell.length_b   1.000
_cell.length_c   1.000
_cell.angle_alpha   90.00
_cell.angle_beta   90.00
_cell.angle_gamma   90.00
#
_symmetry.space_group_name_H-M   'P 1'
#
loop_
_entity.id
_entity.type
_entity.pdbx_description
1 polymer ?
#
loop_
_entity_poly.entity_id
_entity_poly.type
_entity_poly.pdbx_seq_one_letter_code
_entity_poly.pdbx_strand_id
1 'polypeptide(L)' 'ATPYEALYGKKCRSPVCWAEVGESQLTGPELIQETTEKIVLVKQRMQATQDQQKNYADRKRKPMEFEIGDRVMLKVSP' A
#
# COMPACT_ATOMS: atom_id res chain seq x y z
N ALA A 1 25.41 -5.48 -16.78
CA ALA A 1 24.59 -6.71 -16.83
C ALA A 1 24.02 -6.96 -15.45
N THR A 2 22.73 -7.22 -15.34
CA THR A 2 22.13 -7.59 -14.06
C THR A 2 22.69 -8.95 -13.59
N PRO A 3 22.82 -9.23 -12.28
CA PRO A 3 23.59 -10.38 -11.78
C PRO A 3 23.15 -11.74 -12.34
N TYR A 4 21.86 -11.92 -12.62
CA TYR A 4 21.31 -13.16 -13.19
C TYR A 4 21.72 -13.40 -14.65
N GLU A 5 21.76 -12.35 -15.47
CA GLU A 5 22.13 -12.45 -16.89
C GLU A 5 23.59 -12.86 -17.06
N ALA A 6 24.46 -12.37 -16.17
CA ALA A 6 25.87 -12.72 -16.17
C ALA A 6 26.11 -14.20 -15.78
N LEU A 7 25.27 -14.76 -14.90
CA LEU A 7 25.42 -16.14 -14.42
C LEU A 7 24.83 -17.19 -15.37
N TYR A 8 23.72 -16.87 -16.03
CA TYR A 8 22.94 -17.86 -16.79
C TYR A 8 22.81 -17.54 -18.29
N GLY A 9 23.33 -16.40 -18.75
CA GLY A 9 23.29 -16.00 -20.17
C GLY A 9 21.88 -15.79 -20.71
N LYS A 10 20.88 -15.66 -19.83
CA LYS A 10 19.47 -15.48 -20.18
C LYS A 10 18.92 -14.26 -19.43
N LYS A 11 18.06 -13.48 -20.09
CA LYS A 11 17.32 -12.39 -19.45
C LYS A 11 16.47 -12.93 -18.29
N CYS A 12 16.41 -12.20 -17.18
CA CYS A 12 15.49 -12.53 -16.07
C CYS A 12 14.05 -12.61 -16.57
N ARG A 13 13.32 -13.67 -16.20
CA ARG A 13 11.85 -13.70 -16.27
C ARG A 13 11.25 -13.29 -14.92
N SER A 14 11.62 -12.09 -14.44
CA SER A 14 10.97 -11.46 -13.29
C SER A 14 9.67 -10.78 -13.75
N PRO A 15 8.61 -10.67 -12.92
CA PRO A 15 7.43 -9.84 -13.22
C PRO A 15 7.78 -8.42 -13.71
N VAL A 16 8.90 -7.87 -13.24
CA VAL A 16 9.42 -6.56 -13.64
C VAL A 16 9.96 -6.56 -15.09
N CYS A 17 10.33 -7.71 -15.63
CA CYS A 17 10.88 -7.91 -16.97
C CYS A 17 9.83 -8.36 -18.01
N TRP A 18 8.54 -8.42 -17.65
CA TRP A 18 7.44 -8.78 -18.57
C TRP A 18 6.92 -7.62 -19.42
N ALA A 19 7.34 -6.38 -19.13
CA ALA A 19 6.86 -5.17 -19.80
C ALA A 19 7.07 -5.17 -21.33
N GLU A 20 7.96 -6.02 -21.87
CA GLU A 20 8.31 -6.04 -23.29
C GLU A 20 7.46 -7.00 -24.16
N VAL A 21 6.75 -7.99 -23.59
CA VAL A 21 6.23 -9.15 -24.37
C VAL A 21 4.70 -9.15 -24.55
N GLY A 22 4.06 -7.98 -24.63
CA GLY A 22 2.76 -7.90 -25.33
C GLY A 22 1.57 -7.40 -24.52
N GLU A 23 1.73 -6.30 -23.79
CA GLU A 23 0.57 -5.53 -23.30
C GLU A 23 0.08 -4.47 -24.32
N SER A 24 0.80 -4.19 -25.41
CA SER A 24 0.53 -2.99 -26.22
C SER A 24 -0.34 -3.17 -27.47
N GLN A 25 -0.85 -4.36 -27.80
CA GLN A 25 -1.48 -4.56 -29.13
C GLN A 25 -2.87 -5.20 -29.20
N LEU A 26 -3.51 -5.65 -28.12
CA LEU A 26 -4.79 -6.39 -28.23
C LEU A 26 -5.93 -5.94 -27.30
N THR A 27 -5.74 -4.92 -26.48
CA THR A 27 -6.74 -4.52 -25.48
C THR A 27 -7.59 -3.38 -26.05
N GLY A 28 -8.85 -3.68 -26.37
CA GLY A 28 -9.81 -2.67 -26.82
C GLY A 28 -10.00 -1.54 -25.79
N PRO A 29 -10.44 -0.35 -26.22
CA PRO A 29 -10.60 0.82 -25.35
C PRO A 29 -11.53 0.58 -24.14
N GLU A 30 -12.51 -0.32 -24.29
CA GLU A 30 -13.42 -0.73 -23.20
C GLU A 30 -12.66 -1.44 -22.06
N LEU A 31 -11.78 -2.39 -22.39
CA LEU A 31 -10.98 -3.10 -21.39
C LEU A 31 -9.98 -2.17 -20.67
N ILE A 32 -9.46 -1.14 -21.38
CA ILE A 32 -8.60 -0.11 -20.77
C ILE A 32 -9.41 0.74 -19.77
N GLN A 33 -10.64 1.12 -20.11
CA GLN A 33 -11.51 1.85 -19.21
C GLN A 33 -11.88 1.01 -17.97
N GLU A 34 -12.33 -0.23 -18.17
CA GLU A 34 -12.67 -1.13 -17.06
C GLU A 34 -11.49 -1.39 -16.11
N THR A 35 -10.28 -1.57 -16.66
CA THR A 35 -9.09 -1.80 -15.84
C THR A 35 -8.69 -0.53 -15.08
N THR A 36 -8.85 0.64 -15.70
CA THR A 36 -8.60 1.93 -15.04
C THR A 36 -9.55 2.15 -13.86
N GLU A 37 -10.83 1.87 -14.03
CA GLU A 37 -11.84 1.95 -12.95
C GLU A 37 -11.52 1.00 -11.80
N LYS A 38 -11.15 -0.25 -12.12
CA LYS A 38 -10.73 -1.23 -11.11
C LYS A 38 -9.47 -0.78 -10.36
N ILE A 39 -8.49 -0.19 -11.05
CA ILE A 39 -7.28 0.37 -10.43
C ILE A 39 -7.65 1.51 -9.46
N VAL A 40 -8.54 2.42 -9.86
CA VAL A 40 -9.02 3.51 -8.99
C VAL A 40 -9.71 2.95 -7.75
N LEU A 41 -10.59 1.96 -7.92
CA LEU A 41 -11.29 1.31 -6.81
C LEU A 41 -10.32 0.64 -5.81
N VAL A 42 -9.31 -0.08 -6.32
CA VAL A 42 -8.29 -0.72 -5.46
C VAL A 42 -7.51 0.35 -4.69
N LYS A 43 -7.08 1.43 -5.35
CA LYS A 43 -6.39 2.54 -4.68
C LYS A 43 -7.24 3.16 -3.57
N GLN A 44 -8.52 3.43 -3.83
CA GLN A 44 -9.43 3.99 -2.83
C GLN A 44 -9.58 3.07 -1.62
N ARG A 45 -9.74 1.75 -1.84
CA ARG A 45 -9.84 0.77 -0.75
C ARG A 45 -8.56 0.71 0.07
N MET A 46 -7.40 0.68 -0.57
CA MET A 46 -6.11 0.69 0.13
C MET A 46 -5.94 1.96 0.97
N GLN A 47 -6.27 3.13 0.42
CA GLN A 47 -6.21 4.39 1.13
C GLN A 47 -7.14 4.40 2.35
N ALA A 48 -8.39 3.97 2.18
CA ALA A 48 -9.35 3.89 3.27
C ALA A 48 -8.86 2.97 4.40
N THR A 49 -8.27 1.82 4.08
CA THR A 49 -7.68 0.93 5.10
C THR A 49 -6.48 1.56 5.80
N GLN A 50 -5.60 2.25 5.06
CA GLN A 50 -4.46 2.97 5.66
C GLN A 50 -4.94 4.09 6.59
N ASP A 51 -5.93 4.87 6.17
CA ASP A 51 -6.48 5.96 6.97
C ASP A 51 -7.16 5.44 8.25
N GLN A 52 -7.86 4.30 8.17
CA GLN A 52 -8.42 3.62 9.34
C GLN A 52 -7.33 3.18 10.33
N GLN A 53 -6.27 2.54 9.84
CA GLN A 53 -5.14 2.14 10.68
C GLN A 53 -4.45 3.34 11.32
N LYS A 54 -4.23 4.40 10.54
CA LYS A 54 -3.63 5.65 11.01
C LYS A 54 -4.49 6.31 12.08
N ASN A 55 -5.81 6.39 11.87
CA ASN A 55 -6.73 6.93 12.88
C ASN A 55 -6.65 6.15 14.20
N TYR A 56 -6.64 4.80 14.14
CA TYR A 56 -6.50 3.98 15.34
C TYR A 56 -5.17 4.23 16.06
N ALA A 57 -4.06 4.24 15.31
CA ALA A 57 -2.73 4.51 15.86
C ALA A 57 -2.64 5.91 16.48
N ASP A 58 -3.14 6.93 15.78
CA ASP A 58 -3.10 8.32 16.23
C ASP A 58 -3.96 8.51 17.48
N ARG A 59 -5.16 7.92 17.55
CA ARG A 59 -5.99 7.96 18.78
C ARG A 59 -5.32 7.30 19.99
N LYS A 60 -4.49 6.27 19.77
CA LYS A 60 -3.72 5.62 20.84
C LYS A 60 -2.43 6.36 21.19
N ARG A 61 -1.93 7.21 20.29
CA ARG A 61 -0.70 8.01 20.47
C ARG A 61 -0.97 9.43 20.95
N LYS A 62 -2.18 9.96 20.80
CA LYS A 62 -2.54 11.26 21.36
C LYS A 62 -2.29 11.24 22.87
N PRO A 63 -1.51 12.19 23.41
CA PRO A 63 -1.39 12.34 24.85
C PRO A 63 -2.78 12.59 25.42
N MET A 64 -3.11 11.90 26.52
CA MET A 64 -4.38 12.10 27.20
C MET A 64 -4.33 13.45 27.90
N GLU A 65 -5.22 14.36 27.51
CA GLU A 65 -5.42 15.64 28.18
C GLU A 65 -6.46 15.43 29.28
N PHE A 66 -6.21 16.00 30.46
CA PHE A 66 -7.07 15.89 31.63
C PHE A 66 -7.48 17.28 32.09
N GLU A 67 -8.75 17.44 32.44
CA GLU A 67 -9.28 18.68 33.00
C GLU A 67 -9.25 18.65 34.53
N ILE A 68 -9.28 19.84 35.14
CA ILE A 68 -9.32 19.95 36.60
C ILE A 68 -10.65 19.33 37.09
N GLY A 69 -10.54 18.25 37.87
CA GLY A 69 -11.69 17.49 38.39
C GLY A 69 -11.78 16.06 37.86
N ASP A 70 -11.01 15.71 36.83
CA ASP A 70 -10.96 14.34 36.31
C ASP A 70 -10.31 13.37 37.30
N ARG A 71 -10.89 12.18 37.45
CA ARG A 71 -10.32 11.10 38.25
C ARG A 71 -9.45 10.21 37.37
N VAL A 72 -8.15 10.21 37.61
CA VAL A 72 -7.16 9.43 36.85
C VAL A 72 -6.42 8.43 37.74
N MET A 73 -6.02 7.29 37.17
CA MET A 73 -5.22 6.28 37.87
C MET A 73 -3.75 6.43 37.48
N LEU A 74 -2.90 6.75 38.45
CA LEU A 74 -1.44 6.83 38.26
C LEU A 74 -0.83 5.43 38.31
N LYS A 75 -0.07 5.06 37.27
CA LYS A 75 0.74 3.85 37.29
C LYS A 75 2.03 4.11 38.06
N VAL A 76 2.07 3.71 39.32
CA VAL A 76 3.28 3.73 40.15
C VAL A 76 4.00 2.39 39.98
N SER A 77 5.23 2.41 39.44
CA SER A 77 6.13 1.26 39.49
C SER A 77 7.12 1.48 40.65
N PRO A 78 7.54 0.45 41.40
CA PRO A 78 8.59 0.58 42.41
C PRO A 78 9.91 1.09 41.81
#